data_AF-A0A7V0QPB6-F1
#
_entry.id   AF-A0A7V0QPB6-F1
#
_cell.length_a   1.000
_cell.length_b   1.000
_cell.length_c   1.000
_cell.angle_alpha   90.00
_cell.angle_beta   90.00
_cell.angle_gamma   90.00
#
_symmetry.space_group_name_H-M   'P 1'
#
loop_
_entity.id
_entity.type
_entity.pdbx_description
1 polymer ?
#
loop_
_entity_poly.entity_id
_entity_poly.type
_entity_poly.pdbx_seq_one_letter_code
_entity_poly.pdbx_strand_id
1 'polypeptide(L)'
;MLGELKQAVLDGDSEKAVELTERALSEGVDAGKILNEALVAAMDIVGKEYERGDRYVPEMLISAEAMKAAMEVLRPKLVEAGVKARGKVVIGTVEGDLH
;
A
#
# COMPACT_ATOMS: atom_id res chain seq x y z
N MET A 1 -6.94 14.58 -1.30
CA MET A 1 -7.09 13.23 -1.88
C MET A 1 -5.87 12.32 -1.71
N LEU A 2 -4.80 12.41 -2.52
CA LEU A 2 -3.66 11.47 -2.38
C LEU A 2 -3.00 11.52 -1.00
N GLY A 3 -2.94 12.71 -0.39
CA GLY A 3 -2.50 12.86 1.00
C GLY A 3 -3.44 12.20 2.02
N GLU A 4 -4.74 12.19 1.77
CA GLU A 4 -5.72 11.50 2.63
C GLU A 4 -5.65 9.98 2.46
N LEU A 5 -5.42 9.49 1.23
CA LEU A 5 -5.20 8.07 0.98
C LEU A 5 -3.92 7.60 1.67
N LYS A 6 -2.84 8.38 1.56
CA LYS A 6 -1.61 8.14 2.28
C LYS A 6 -1.87 8.06 3.79
N GLN A 7 -2.62 9.01 4.34
CA GLN A 7 -2.96 9.02 5.77
C GLN A 7 -3.82 7.82 6.17
N ALA A 8 -4.81 7.43 5.35
CA ALA A 8 -5.62 6.24 5.62
C ALA A 8 -4.76 4.96 5.71
N VAL A 9 -3.75 4.81 4.85
CA VAL A 9 -2.80 3.68 4.94
C VAL A 9 -1.93 3.80 6.18
N LEU A 10 -1.46 5.00 6.55
CA LEU A 10 -0.71 5.22 7.79
C LEU A 10 -1.52 4.88 9.03
N ASP A 11 -2.81 5.19 9.03
CA ASP A 11 -3.73 4.93 10.14
C ASP A 11 -4.23 3.48 10.15
N GLY A 12 -3.98 2.72 9.07
CA GLY A 12 -4.44 1.34 8.94
C GLY A 12 -5.92 1.21 8.60
N ASP A 13 -6.54 2.26 8.07
CA ASP A 13 -7.96 2.30 7.71
C ASP A 13 -8.19 1.73 6.31
N SER A 14 -8.41 0.42 6.25
CA SER A 14 -8.61 -0.33 5.00
C SER A 14 -9.84 0.14 4.21
N GLU A 15 -10.97 0.42 4.89
CA GLU A 15 -12.21 0.82 4.23
C GLU A 15 -12.03 2.18 3.55
N LYS A 16 -11.46 3.14 4.26
CA LYS A 16 -11.17 4.47 3.73
C LYS A 16 -10.10 4.45 2.65
N ALA A 17 -9.09 3.59 2.78
CA ALA A 17 -8.06 3.43 1.76
C ALA A 17 -8.66 2.92 0.43
N VAL A 18 -9.61 1.98 0.48
CA VAL A 18 -10.36 1.51 -0.69
C VAL A 18 -11.19 2.64 -1.29
N GLU A 19 -12.01 3.33 -0.49
CA GLU A 19 -12.87 4.42 -0.95
C GLU A 19 -12.07 5.53 -1.65
N LEU A 20 -10.96 5.97 -1.03
CA LEU A 20 -10.12 7.02 -1.58
C LEU A 20 -9.37 6.58 -2.85
N THR A 21 -9.04 5.29 -2.97
CA THR A 21 -8.43 4.73 -4.18
C THR A 21 -9.43 4.72 -5.33
N GLU A 22 -10.66 4.25 -5.11
CA GLU A 22 -11.73 4.25 -6.10
C GLU A 22 -12.07 5.67 -6.55
N ARG A 23 -12.14 6.61 -5.60
CA ARG A 23 -12.40 8.01 -5.87
C ARG A 23 -11.29 8.67 -6.68
N ALA A 24 -10.02 8.40 -6.35
CA ALA A 24 -8.90 8.91 -7.13
C ALA A 24 -8.93 8.39 -8.58
N LEU A 25 -9.26 7.11 -8.76
CA LEU A 25 -9.43 6.53 -10.10
C LEU A 25 -10.61 7.14 -10.87
N SER A 26 -11.74 7.40 -10.21
CA SER A 26 -12.92 7.99 -10.84
C SER A 26 -12.72 9.46 -11.23
N GLU A 27 -11.91 10.19 -10.47
CA GLU A 27 -11.48 11.56 -10.79
C GLU A 27 -10.36 11.59 -11.85
N GLY A 28 -9.96 10.43 -12.40
CA GLY A 28 -9.01 10.33 -13.51
C GLY A 28 -7.54 10.47 -13.08
N VAL A 29 -7.22 10.28 -11.80
CA VAL A 29 -5.83 10.26 -11.34
C VAL A 29 -5.13 9.02 -11.90
N ASP A 30 -3.93 9.22 -12.44
CA ASP A 30 -3.10 8.13 -12.95
C ASP A 30 -2.84 7.06 -11.87
N ALA A 31 -3.05 5.79 -12.23
CA ALA A 31 -2.91 4.68 -11.29
C ALA A 31 -1.47 4.52 -10.77
N GLY A 32 -0.47 4.83 -11.60
CA GLY A 32 0.93 4.85 -11.18
C GLY A 32 1.21 5.98 -10.19
N LYS A 33 0.56 7.13 -10.34
CA LYS A 33 0.62 8.24 -9.38
C LYS A 33 0.00 7.86 -8.03
N ILE A 34 -1.17 7.22 -8.03
CA ILE A 34 -1.81 6.71 -6.79
C ILE A 34 -0.86 5.74 -6.08
N LEU A 35 -0.27 4.80 -6.82
CA LEU A 35 0.68 3.84 -6.29
C LEU A 35 1.89 4.53 -5.65
N ASN A 36 2.59 5.39 -6.39
CA ASN A 36 3.88 5.91 -5.93
C ASN A 36 3.72 7.03 -4.88
N GLU A 37 2.79 7.96 -5.09
CA GLU A 37 2.69 9.18 -4.25
C GLU A 37 1.83 8.99 -2.99
N ALA A 38 0.98 7.96 -2.95
CA ALA A 38 0.16 7.66 -1.77
C ALA A 38 0.56 6.33 -1.12
N LEU A 39 0.40 5.22 -1.86
CA LEU A 39 0.52 3.88 -1.30
C LEU A 39 1.96 3.51 -0.89
N VAL A 40 2.91 3.63 -1.82
CA VAL A 40 4.35 3.39 -1.54
C VAL A 40 4.88 4.42 -0.56
N ALA A 41 4.53 5.70 -0.74
CA ALA A 41 4.94 6.77 0.16
C ALA A 41 4.47 6.56 1.61
N ALA A 42 3.28 5.97 1.82
CA ALA A 42 2.81 5.60 3.16
C ALA A 42 3.67 4.50 3.76
N MET A 43 3.91 3.41 3.01
CA MET A 43 4.70 2.27 3.50
C MET A 43 6.16 2.65 3.78
N ASP A 44 6.75 3.57 3.02
CA ASP A 44 8.08 4.12 3.29
C ASP A 44 8.14 4.84 4.66
N ILE A 45 7.06 5.53 5.04
CA ILE A 45 6.95 6.19 6.35
C ILE A 45 6.79 5.15 7.44
N VAL A 46 5.89 4.17 7.27
CA VAL A 46 5.69 3.06 8.23
C VAL A 46 7.00 2.35 8.51
N GLY A 47 7.79 2.04 7.48
CA GLY A 47 9.09 1.40 7.62
C GLY A 47 10.08 2.25 8.42
N LYS A 48 10.17 3.56 8.13
CA LYS A 48 11.05 4.48 8.87
C LYS A 48 10.62 4.67 10.33
N GLU A 49 9.33 4.70 10.60
CA GLU A 49 8.79 4.80 11.96
C GLU A 49 9.07 3.53 12.75
N TYR A 50 8.95 2.36 12.12
CA TYR A 50 9.34 1.09 12.73
C TYR A 50 10.85 1.03 13.03
N GLU A 51 11.71 1.42 12.08
CA GLU A 51 13.16 1.49 12.27
C GLU A 51 13.58 2.43 13.41
N ARG A 52 12.85 3.53 13.62
CA ARG A 52 13.11 4.50 14.69
C ARG A 52 12.48 4.11 16.04
N GLY A 53 11.65 3.06 16.07
CA GLY A 53 10.94 2.62 17.27
C GLY A 53 9.68 3.42 17.60
N ASP A 54 9.17 4.20 16.64
CA ASP A 54 7.92 4.97 16.77
C ASP A 54 6.68 4.15 16.42
N ARG A 55 6.86 3.00 15.73
CA ARG A 55 5.82 2.01 15.45
C ARG A 55 6.24 0.62 15.86
N TYR A 56 5.28 -0.19 16.28
CA TYR A 56 5.45 -1.61 16.55
C TYR A 56 4.96 -2.49 15.40
N VAL A 57 5.35 -3.76 15.43
CA VAL A 57 4.97 -4.76 14.41
C VAL A 57 3.45 -4.82 14.17
N PRO A 58 2.56 -4.83 15.20
CA PRO A 58 1.13 -4.86 14.96
C PRO A 58 0.63 -3.66 14.15
N GLU A 59 1.14 -2.45 14.40
CA GLU A 59 0.75 -1.25 13.67
C GLU A 59 1.23 -1.29 12.21
N MET A 60 2.42 -1.85 11.97
CA MET A 60 2.93 -2.09 10.62
C MET A 60 2.04 -3.08 9.86
N LEU A 61 1.57 -4.15 10.52
CA LEU A 61 0.70 -5.15 9.91
C LEU A 61 -0.66 -4.55 9.52
N ILE A 62 -1.25 -3.71 10.37
CA ILE A 62 -2.53 -3.04 10.07
C ILE A 62 -2.36 -2.09 8.86
N SER A 63 -1.29 -1.31 8.81
CA SER A 63 -0.98 -0.48 7.62
C SER A 63 -0.77 -1.32 6.36
N ALA A 64 -0.13 -2.49 6.48
CA ALA A 64 0.06 -3.40 5.36
C ALA A 64 -1.27 -4.00 4.87
N GLU A 65 -2.23 -4.27 5.76
CA GLU A 65 -3.58 -4.68 5.39
C GLU A 65 -4.34 -3.60 4.61
N ALA A 66 -4.27 -2.34 5.07
CA ALA A 66 -4.89 -1.21 4.36
C ALA A 66 -4.25 -0.98 2.98
N MET A 67 -2.92 -1.06 2.90
CA MET A 67 -2.17 -1.04 1.64
C MET A 67 -2.61 -2.15 0.69
N LYS A 68 -2.76 -3.38 1.21
CA LYS A 68 -3.21 -4.54 0.42
C LYS A 68 -4.62 -4.33 -0.13
N ALA A 69 -5.55 -3.87 0.69
CA ALA A 69 -6.93 -3.60 0.29
C ALA A 69 -7.00 -2.56 -0.85
N ALA A 70 -6.27 -1.45 -0.73
CA ALA A 70 -6.17 -0.45 -1.80
C ALA A 70 -5.53 -1.02 -3.08
N MET A 71 -4.51 -1.88 -2.95
CA MET A 71 -3.87 -2.54 -4.08
C MET A 71 -4.77 -3.51 -4.84
N GLU A 72 -5.74 -4.16 -4.19
CA GLU A 72 -6.71 -5.04 -4.87
C GLU A 72 -7.57 -4.26 -5.87
N VAL A 73 -7.93 -3.01 -5.53
CA VAL A 73 -8.65 -2.08 -6.41
C VAL A 73 -7.73 -1.53 -7.51
N LEU A 74 -6.50 -1.15 -7.14
CA LEU A 74 -5.59 -0.44 -8.04
C LEU A 74 -4.95 -1.37 -9.10
N ARG A 75 -4.72 -2.64 -8.76
CA ARG A 75 -3.96 -3.58 -9.59
C ARG A 75 -4.55 -3.81 -10.99
N PRO A 76 -5.87 -4.02 -11.19
CA PRO A 76 -6.44 -4.12 -12.54
C PRO A 76 -6.14 -2.88 -13.39
N LYS A 77 -6.19 -1.69 -12.79
CA LYS A 77 -5.94 -0.41 -13.49
C LYS A 77 -4.49 -0.21 -13.86
N LEU A 78 -3.56 -0.67 -13.02
CA LEU A 78 -2.14 -0.68 -13.36
C LEU A 78 -1.84 -1.60 -14.56
N VAL A 79 -2.50 -2.76 -14.62
CA VAL A 79 -2.36 -3.69 -15.75
C VAL A 79 -2.93 -3.08 -17.04
N GLU A 80 -4.12 -2.46 -16.96
CA GLU A 80 -4.73 -1.72 -18.08
C GLU A 80 -3.83 -0.57 -18.58
N ALA A 81 -3.17 0.14 -17.67
CA ALA A 81 -2.21 1.21 -17.99
C ALA A 81 -0.87 0.70 -18.55
N GLY A 82 -0.71 -0.63 -18.73
CA GLY A 82 0.51 -1.22 -19.28
C GLY A 82 1.68 -1.25 -18.31
N VAL A 83 1.45 -1.02 -17.01
CA VAL A 83 2.48 -1.14 -15.98
C VAL A 83 2.85 -2.62 -15.83
N LYS A 84 4.05 -2.97 -16.29
CA LYS A 84 4.57 -4.34 -16.20
C LYS A 84 5.23 -4.57 -14.85
N ALA A 85 4.94 -5.71 -14.24
CA ALA A 85 5.75 -6.20 -13.13
C ALA A 85 7.21 -6.32 -13.59
N ARG A 86 8.15 -5.78 -12.80
CA ARG A 86 9.59 -5.86 -13.10
C ARG A 86 10.11 -7.30 -13.09
N GLY A 87 9.47 -8.16 -12.33
CA GLY A 87 9.81 -9.57 -12.21
C GLY A 87 8.85 -10.30 -11.28
N LYS A 88 9.05 -11.60 -11.14
CA LYS A 88 8.39 -12.44 -10.14
C LYS A 88 9.40 -12.75 -9.05
N VAL A 89 9.02 -12.52 -7.80
CA VAL A 89 9.83 -12.87 -6.63
C VAL A 89 9.18 -14.07 -5.94
N VAL A 90 9.99 -15.05 -5.57
CA VAL A 90 9.59 -16.14 -4.68
C VAL A 90 10.27 -15.88 -3.34
N ILE A 91 9.48 -15.73 -2.28
CA ILE A 91 9.98 -15.62 -0.91
C ILE A 91 9.38 -16.76 -0.09
N GLY A 92 10.15 -17.25 0.87
CA GLY A 92 9.71 -18.24 1.84
C GLY A 92 10.73 -18.29 2.97
N THR A 93 10.25 -18.60 4.16
CA THR A 93 11.10 -18.90 5.31
C THR A 93 11.44 -20.38 5.32
N VAL A 94 12.56 -20.74 5.95
CA VAL A 94 12.98 -22.15 6.04
C VAL A 94 12.02 -22.93 6.94
N GLU A 95 11.91 -24.24 6.72
CA GLU A 95 11.09 -25.10 7.58
C GLU A 95 11.51 -24.96 9.05
N GLY A 96 10.54 -24.64 9.91
CA GLY A 96 10.76 -24.43 11.34
C GLY A 96 11.09 -22.99 11.75
N ASP A 97 11.19 -22.06 10.80
CA ASP A 97 11.34 -20.63 11.11
C ASP A 97 9.98 -19.99 11.42
N LEU A 98 9.92 -19.23 12.52
CA LEU A 98 8.73 -18.56 13.04
C LEU A 98 8.78 -17.03 12.85
N HIS A 99 9.88 -16.50 12.31
CA HIS A 99 9.99 -15.09 11.90
C HIS A 99 9.27 -14.85 10.58
#